data_AF-A0A8H5SZF3-F1
#
_entry.id   AF-A0A8H5SZF3-F1
#
_cell.length_a   1.000
_cell.length_b   1.000
_cell.length_c   1.000
_cell.angle_alpha   90.00
_cell.angle_beta   90.00
_cell.angle_gamma   90.00
#
_symmetry.space_group_name_H-M   'P 1'
#
loop_
_entity.id
_entity.type
_entity.pdbx_description
1 polymer ?
#
loop_
_entity_poly.entity_id
_entity_poly.type
_entity_poly.pdbx_seq_one_letter_code
_entity_poly.pdbx_strand_id
1 'polypeptide(L)'
;MGHEDAVYLAKLAEQAERYEEMVENMKIVAGEDRDLTVEERNLLSVAYKNVIGARRASWRIVTSIEQKEESKGNSSQVTLIKEYRQKIEAELAKICDDILEVLDQHLIPSAKSGESKVFYHKMKGDYHRYLAEFAIGDRRKDSADKSLEAYKAATEVARTELPPTHPIRLGLALNFSVFYYEILNAPDEACHLAKQAFDDAIAELDTLSEESYKDSTLIMQLLRDNLTLWTSSEAETSTAGQAEAPKEDAPAAAPAEEPAAQADEPKAERTGVYGVDGKTSFLIKSFGIVSVHRQAPWKG
;
A
#
# COMPACT_ATOMS: atom_id res chain seq x y z
N MET A 1 -12.10 16.65 -26.45
CA MET A 1 -10.78 16.01 -26.56
C MET A 1 -11.02 14.58 -26.95
N GLY A 2 -10.39 14.06 -28.01
CA GLY A 2 -10.61 12.68 -28.43
C GLY A 2 -9.88 11.67 -27.53
N HIS A 3 -10.26 10.39 -27.61
CA HIS A 3 -9.60 9.28 -26.91
C HIS A 3 -8.07 9.33 -26.99
N GLU A 4 -7.55 9.41 -28.22
CA GLU A 4 -6.11 9.37 -28.49
C GLU A 4 -5.38 10.60 -27.93
N ASP A 5 -6.02 11.78 -27.99
CA ASP A 5 -5.48 13.00 -27.40
C ASP A 5 -5.38 12.86 -25.87
N ALA A 6 -6.42 12.31 -25.24
CA ALA A 6 -6.44 12.10 -23.78
C ALA A 6 -5.38 11.10 -23.34
N VAL A 7 -5.22 9.98 -24.04
CA VAL A 7 -4.13 9.00 -23.76
C VAL A 7 -2.76 9.65 -23.95
N TYR A 8 -2.55 10.42 -25.03
CA TYR A 8 -1.28 11.10 -25.27
C TYR A 8 -0.95 12.14 -24.19
N LEU A 9 -1.94 12.94 -23.77
CA LEU A 9 -1.78 13.91 -22.70
C LEU A 9 -1.56 13.25 -21.34
N ALA A 10 -2.18 12.10 -21.06
CA ALA A 10 -1.90 11.33 -19.86
C ALA A 10 -0.44 10.85 -19.82
N LYS A 11 0.12 10.39 -20.95
CA LYS A 11 1.54 10.03 -21.05
C LYS A 11 2.45 11.24 -20.84
N LEU A 12 2.12 12.40 -21.41
CA LEU A 12 2.88 13.63 -21.16
C LEU A 12 2.83 14.06 -19.69
N ALA A 13 1.64 13.97 -19.08
CA ALA A 13 1.44 14.28 -17.67
C ALA A 13 2.22 13.33 -16.76
N GLU A 14 2.30 12.03 -17.09
CA GLU A 14 3.15 11.07 -16.38
C GLU A 14 4.63 11.47 -16.42
N GLN A 15 5.16 11.81 -17.60
CA GLN A 15 6.56 12.24 -17.76
C GLN A 15 6.87 13.56 -17.04
N ALA A 16 5.86 14.41 -16.89
CA ALA A 16 5.95 15.67 -16.16
C ALA A 16 5.61 15.56 -14.67
N GLU A 17 5.31 14.35 -14.17
CA GLU A 17 4.85 14.08 -12.80
C GLU A 17 3.59 14.89 -12.38
N ARG A 18 2.77 15.30 -13.36
CA ARG A 18 1.52 16.03 -13.15
C ARG A 18 0.35 15.05 -13.03
N TYR A 19 0.37 14.23 -11.98
CA TYR A 19 -0.57 13.11 -11.83
C TYR A 19 -2.05 13.51 -11.69
N GLU A 20 -2.35 14.73 -11.24
CA GLU A 20 -3.73 15.24 -11.19
C GLU A 20 -4.31 15.43 -12.59
N GLU A 21 -3.56 16.04 -13.52
CA GLU A 21 -3.94 16.12 -14.93
C GLU A 21 -3.95 14.75 -15.62
N MET A 22 -3.05 13.86 -15.21
CA MET A 22 -3.06 12.47 -15.69
C MET A 22 -4.39 11.78 -15.33
N VAL A 23 -4.89 12.00 -14.11
CA VAL A 23 -6.23 11.51 -13.69
C VAL A 23 -7.32 12.11 -14.56
N GLU A 24 -7.33 13.43 -14.76
CA GLU A 24 -8.35 14.11 -15.59
C GLU A 24 -8.42 13.52 -17.01
N ASN A 25 -7.28 13.32 -17.66
CA ASN A 25 -7.21 12.71 -18.99
C ASN A 25 -7.66 11.24 -18.98
N MET A 26 -7.22 10.45 -18.00
CA MET A 26 -7.60 9.04 -17.93
C MET A 26 -9.08 8.83 -17.56
N LYS A 27 -9.74 9.81 -16.93
CA LYS A 27 -11.20 9.80 -16.73
C LYS A 27 -11.96 9.98 -18.04
N ILE A 28 -11.46 10.82 -18.95
CA ILE A 28 -12.05 10.96 -20.30
C ILE A 28 -12.00 9.61 -21.02
N VAL A 29 -10.85 8.93 -20.96
CA VAL A 29 -10.64 7.60 -21.54
C VAL A 29 -11.56 6.55 -20.91
N ALA A 30 -11.70 6.56 -19.58
CA ALA A 30 -12.59 5.64 -18.88
C ALA A 30 -14.07 5.86 -19.23
N GLY A 31 -14.50 7.12 -19.45
CA GLY A 31 -15.87 7.49 -19.76
C GLY A 31 -16.38 7.09 -21.15
N GLU A 32 -15.57 6.41 -21.96
CA GLU A 32 -16.00 5.87 -23.27
C GLU A 32 -16.69 4.49 -23.17
N ASP A 33 -16.88 3.96 -21.97
CA ASP A 33 -17.59 2.68 -21.71
C ASP A 33 -17.08 1.51 -22.55
N ARG A 34 -15.75 1.47 -22.72
CA ARG A 34 -15.00 0.43 -23.44
C ARG A 34 -14.04 -0.26 -22.52
N ASP A 35 -13.74 -1.52 -22.83
CA ASP A 35 -12.69 -2.26 -22.13
C ASP A 35 -11.34 -1.58 -22.42
N LEU A 36 -10.65 -1.15 -21.37
CA LEU A 36 -9.37 -0.48 -21.53
C LEU A 36 -8.29 -1.48 -21.92
N THR A 37 -7.42 -1.03 -22.83
CA THR A 37 -6.19 -1.76 -23.13
C THR A 37 -5.32 -1.90 -21.90
N VAL A 38 -4.37 -2.83 -21.93
CA VAL A 38 -3.40 -2.99 -20.83
C VAL A 38 -2.68 -1.67 -20.56
N GLU A 39 -2.22 -0.95 -21.58
CA GLU A 39 -1.53 0.33 -21.39
C GLU A 39 -2.43 1.38 -20.71
N GLU A 40 -3.65 1.58 -21.22
CA GLU A 40 -4.62 2.54 -20.65
C GLU A 40 -4.98 2.21 -19.20
N ARG A 41 -5.21 0.94 -18.89
CA ARG A 41 -5.53 0.48 -17.53
C ARG A 41 -4.38 0.80 -16.55
N ASN A 42 -3.14 0.65 -17.02
CA ASN A 42 -1.97 0.94 -16.23
C ASN A 42 -1.76 2.45 -16.04
N LEU A 43 -1.97 3.26 -17.09
CA LEU A 43 -1.94 4.73 -16.96
C LEU A 43 -2.94 5.21 -15.92
N LEU A 44 -4.19 4.72 -15.96
CA LEU A 44 -5.21 5.06 -14.96
C LEU A 44 -4.75 4.70 -13.54
N SER A 45 -4.22 3.48 -13.35
CA SER A 45 -3.76 3.03 -12.03
C SER A 45 -2.60 3.87 -11.51
N VAL A 46 -1.60 4.14 -12.35
CA VAL A 46 -0.44 4.96 -12.00
C VAL A 46 -0.86 6.39 -11.63
N ALA A 47 -1.79 6.98 -12.38
CA ALA A 47 -2.31 8.32 -12.12
C ALA A 47 -2.91 8.42 -10.70
N TYR A 48 -3.94 7.61 -10.42
CA TYR A 48 -4.61 7.67 -9.12
C TYR A 48 -3.70 7.21 -7.98
N LYS A 49 -2.83 6.21 -8.20
CA LYS A 49 -1.88 5.74 -7.17
C LYS A 49 -0.95 6.86 -6.70
N ASN A 50 -0.42 7.67 -7.61
CA ASN A 50 0.47 8.77 -7.23
C ASN A 50 -0.29 9.86 -6.49
N VAL A 51 -1.49 10.23 -6.97
CA VAL A 51 -2.35 11.22 -6.32
C VAL A 51 -2.75 10.78 -4.90
N ILE A 52 -3.26 9.56 -4.72
CA ILE A 52 -3.67 9.05 -3.40
C ILE A 52 -2.45 8.79 -2.50
N GLY A 53 -1.33 8.32 -3.06
CA GLY A 53 -0.11 8.00 -2.33
C GLY A 53 0.47 9.21 -1.61
N ALA A 54 0.55 10.36 -2.31
CA ALA A 54 1.01 11.62 -1.72
C ALA A 54 0.13 12.04 -0.54
N ARG A 55 -1.20 11.99 -0.70
CA ARG A 55 -2.15 12.39 0.36
C ARG A 55 -2.12 11.43 1.55
N ARG A 56 -2.01 10.12 1.31
CA ARG A 56 -1.89 9.11 2.39
C ARG A 56 -0.60 9.28 3.19
N ALA A 57 0.51 9.63 2.53
CA ALA A 57 1.76 9.93 3.21
C ALA A 57 1.62 11.18 4.10
N SER A 58 1.04 12.27 3.57
CA SER A 58 0.75 13.48 4.35
C SER A 58 -0.14 13.18 5.56
N TRP A 59 -1.21 12.41 5.37
CA TRP A 59 -2.13 12.04 6.45
C TRP A 59 -1.42 11.26 7.57
N ARG A 60 -0.59 10.27 7.23
CA ARG A 60 0.19 9.50 8.22
C ARG A 60 1.13 10.38 9.04
N ILE A 61 1.84 11.30 8.39
CA ILE A 61 2.75 12.24 9.05
C ILE A 61 1.97 13.12 10.04
N VAL A 62 0.88 13.72 9.59
CA VAL A 62 0.07 14.62 10.43
C VAL A 62 -0.56 13.85 11.61
N THR A 63 -1.05 12.63 11.37
CA THR A 63 -1.59 11.77 12.44
C THR A 63 -0.53 11.43 13.49
N SER A 64 0.71 11.14 13.08
CA SER A 64 1.81 10.89 14.03
C SER A 64 2.18 12.14 14.83
N ILE A 65 2.19 13.32 14.18
CA ILE A 65 2.42 14.61 14.87
C ILE A 65 1.30 14.89 15.88
N GLU A 66 0.04 14.63 15.52
CA GLU A 66 -1.12 14.77 16.41
C GLU A 66 -0.93 13.94 17.68
N GLN A 67 -0.63 12.65 17.54
CA GLN A 67 -0.40 11.74 18.67
C GLN A 67 0.75 12.20 19.57
N LYS A 68 1.86 12.66 18.97
CA LYS A 68 3.02 13.17 19.70
C LYS A 68 2.68 14.43 20.49
N GLU A 69 1.95 15.38 19.90
CA GLU A 69 1.53 16.61 20.59
C GLU A 69 0.46 16.34 21.67
N GLU A 70 -0.43 15.38 21.44
CA GLU A 70 -1.42 14.94 22.42
C GLU A 70 -0.75 14.35 23.66
N SER A 71 0.32 13.56 23.48
CA SER A 71 1.13 13.01 24.59
C SER A 71 1.83 14.07 25.46
N LYS A 72 2.03 15.29 24.93
CA LYS A 72 2.65 16.42 25.65
C LYS A 72 1.63 17.30 26.36
N GLY A 73 0.32 17.07 26.14
CA GLY A 73 -0.75 17.90 26.70
C GLY A 73 -0.97 19.24 25.99
N ASN A 74 -0.41 19.45 24.79
CA ASN A 74 -0.46 20.70 24.04
C ASN A 74 -1.83 20.92 23.35
N SER A 75 -2.88 21.10 24.15
CA SER A 75 -4.29 21.05 23.72
C SER A 75 -4.66 22.01 22.58
N SER A 76 -4.09 23.22 22.57
CA SER A 76 -4.32 24.19 21.48
C SER A 76 -3.72 23.73 20.15
N GLN A 77 -2.49 23.22 20.16
CA GLN A 77 -1.80 22.73 18.97
C GLN A 77 -2.47 21.46 18.45
N VAL A 78 -2.88 20.55 19.34
CA VAL A 78 -3.64 19.35 18.99
C VAL A 78 -4.93 19.71 18.25
N THR A 79 -5.63 20.77 18.67
CA THR A 79 -6.85 21.22 17.98
C THR A 79 -6.55 21.68 16.55
N LEU A 80 -5.51 22.50 16.34
CA LEU A 80 -5.08 22.94 15.02
C LEU A 80 -4.65 21.78 14.11
N ILE A 81 -3.92 20.80 14.68
CA ILE A 81 -3.47 19.61 13.95
C ILE A 81 -4.67 18.75 13.55
N LYS A 82 -5.66 18.57 14.44
CA LYS A 82 -6.90 17.83 14.16
C LYS A 82 -7.68 18.44 12.99
N GLU A 83 -7.84 19.76 12.97
CA GLU A 83 -8.50 20.46 11.85
C GLU A 83 -7.74 20.25 10.52
N TYR A 84 -6.41 20.33 10.55
CA TYR A 84 -5.60 20.10 9.35
C TYR A 84 -5.65 18.65 8.87
N ARG A 85 -5.61 17.67 9.80
CA ARG A 85 -5.80 16.26 9.48
C ARG A 85 -7.14 16.01 8.80
N GLN A 86 -8.22 16.58 9.33
CA GLN A 86 -9.57 16.45 8.75
C GLN A 86 -9.67 17.01 7.34
N LYS A 87 -8.94 18.09 7.02
CA LYS A 87 -8.83 18.60 5.65
C LYS A 87 -8.19 17.57 4.71
N ILE A 88 -7.09 16.94 5.14
CA ILE A 88 -6.43 15.89 4.36
C ILE A 88 -7.34 14.68 4.19
N GLU A 89 -8.08 14.29 5.23
CA GLU A 89 -9.07 13.19 5.16
C GLU A 89 -10.18 13.48 4.15
N ALA A 90 -10.66 14.72 4.07
CA ALA A 90 -11.65 15.12 3.07
C ALA A 90 -11.07 15.05 1.63
N GLU A 91 -9.82 15.44 1.44
CA GLU A 91 -9.12 15.31 0.16
C GLU A 91 -8.92 13.84 -0.24
N LEU A 92 -8.52 12.99 0.72
CA LEU A 92 -8.39 11.54 0.54
C LEU A 92 -9.73 10.91 0.16
N ALA A 93 -10.79 11.22 0.91
CA ALA A 93 -12.12 10.70 0.64
C ALA A 93 -12.58 11.08 -0.76
N LYS A 94 -12.39 12.34 -1.17
CA LYS A 94 -12.73 12.81 -2.51
C LYS A 94 -12.00 12.02 -3.61
N ILE A 95 -10.71 11.74 -3.43
CA ILE A 95 -9.93 10.97 -4.42
C ILE A 95 -10.43 9.52 -4.49
N CYS A 96 -10.73 8.90 -3.35
CA CYS A 96 -11.29 7.55 -3.31
C CYS A 96 -12.67 7.49 -3.97
N ASP A 97 -13.58 8.40 -3.62
CA ASP A 97 -14.93 8.44 -4.17
C ASP A 97 -14.90 8.65 -5.70
N ASP A 98 -13.97 9.47 -6.20
CA ASP A 98 -13.79 9.76 -7.63
C ASP A 98 -13.45 8.50 -8.45
N ILE A 99 -12.47 7.71 -8.02
CA ILE A 99 -12.12 6.46 -8.71
C ILE A 99 -13.17 5.37 -8.50
N LEU A 100 -13.80 5.30 -7.32
CA LEU A 100 -14.87 4.34 -7.06
C LEU A 100 -16.06 4.59 -7.99
N GLU A 101 -16.41 5.86 -8.24
CA GLU A 101 -17.43 6.24 -9.21
C GLU A 101 -17.06 5.79 -10.63
N VAL A 102 -15.83 6.05 -11.07
CA VAL A 102 -15.33 5.64 -12.40
C VAL A 102 -15.33 4.11 -12.55
N LEU A 103 -14.95 3.37 -11.50
CA LEU A 103 -14.97 1.91 -11.50
C LEU A 103 -16.39 1.36 -11.65
N ASP A 104 -17.34 1.90 -10.87
CA ASP A 104 -18.70 1.39 -10.81
C ASP A 104 -19.54 1.78 -12.02
N GLN A 105 -19.36 2.99 -12.56
CA GLN A 105 -20.13 3.48 -13.70
C GLN A 105 -19.59 2.98 -15.04
N HIS A 106 -18.27 2.90 -15.20
CA HIS A 106 -17.65 2.70 -16.52
C HIS A 106 -16.84 1.42 -16.62
N LEU A 107 -15.87 1.21 -15.72
CA LEU A 107 -14.81 0.22 -15.94
C LEU A 107 -15.22 -1.22 -15.62
N ILE A 108 -15.85 -1.46 -14.46
CA ILE A 108 -16.32 -2.79 -14.07
C ILE A 108 -17.40 -3.30 -15.06
N PRO A 109 -18.41 -2.49 -15.45
CA PRO A 109 -19.39 -2.91 -16.47
C PRO A 109 -18.78 -3.22 -17.84
N SER A 110 -17.70 -2.53 -18.21
CA SER A 110 -17.06 -2.67 -19.53
C SER A 110 -16.01 -3.78 -19.61
N ALA A 111 -15.61 -4.37 -18.48
CA ALA A 111 -14.52 -5.35 -18.39
C ALA A 111 -14.88 -6.70 -19.03
N LYS A 112 -14.11 -7.14 -20.03
CA LYS A 112 -14.38 -8.40 -20.75
C LYS A 112 -13.51 -9.56 -20.31
N SER A 113 -12.23 -9.33 -19.99
CA SER A 113 -11.27 -10.38 -19.62
C SER A 113 -11.20 -10.60 -18.11
N GLY A 114 -10.77 -11.79 -17.69
CA GLY A 114 -10.47 -12.07 -16.28
C GLY A 114 -9.44 -11.09 -15.71
N GLU A 115 -8.42 -10.74 -16.49
CA GLU A 115 -7.45 -9.73 -16.10
C GLU A 115 -8.08 -8.36 -15.80
N SER A 116 -8.98 -7.84 -16.67
CA SER A 116 -9.61 -6.54 -16.42
C SER A 116 -10.55 -6.59 -15.23
N LYS A 117 -11.37 -7.64 -15.12
CA LYS A 117 -12.26 -7.84 -13.97
C LYS A 117 -11.50 -7.90 -12.65
N VAL A 118 -10.47 -8.74 -12.55
CA VAL A 118 -9.67 -8.86 -11.32
C VAL A 118 -8.97 -7.55 -11.00
N PHE A 119 -8.43 -6.86 -12.02
CA PHE A 119 -7.76 -5.58 -11.83
C PHE A 119 -8.69 -4.51 -11.25
N TYR A 120 -9.89 -4.34 -11.81
CA TYR A 120 -10.84 -3.32 -11.36
C TYR A 120 -11.46 -3.65 -10.00
N HIS A 121 -11.81 -4.90 -9.74
CA HIS A 121 -12.30 -5.31 -8.42
C HIS A 121 -11.21 -5.19 -7.34
N LYS A 122 -9.96 -5.55 -7.66
CA LYS A 122 -8.82 -5.30 -6.76
C LYS A 122 -8.68 -3.81 -6.47
N MET A 123 -8.74 -2.97 -7.50
CA MET A 123 -8.65 -1.51 -7.34
C MET A 123 -9.79 -0.97 -6.47
N LYS A 124 -11.03 -1.44 -6.67
CA LYS A 124 -12.18 -1.11 -5.83
C LYS A 124 -11.93 -1.48 -4.36
N GLY A 125 -11.39 -2.68 -4.11
CA GLY A 125 -10.96 -3.10 -2.77
C GLY A 125 -9.90 -2.18 -2.18
N ASP A 126 -8.87 -1.82 -2.96
CA ASP A 126 -7.80 -0.91 -2.52
C ASP A 126 -8.33 0.46 -2.08
N TYR A 127 -9.23 1.08 -2.84
CA TYR A 127 -9.76 2.41 -2.50
C TYR A 127 -10.75 2.39 -1.34
N HIS A 128 -11.57 1.34 -1.20
CA HIS A 128 -12.37 1.16 0.02
C HIS A 128 -11.51 0.87 1.25
N ARG A 129 -10.42 0.12 1.11
CA ARG A 129 -9.41 -0.06 2.17
C ARG A 129 -8.82 1.27 2.60
N TYR A 130 -8.45 2.14 1.65
CA TYR A 130 -7.92 3.47 1.98
C TYR A 130 -8.93 4.33 2.74
N LEU A 131 -10.23 4.27 2.40
CA LEU A 131 -11.29 4.91 3.19
C LEU A 131 -11.37 4.35 4.62
N ALA A 132 -11.24 3.02 4.76
CA ALA A 132 -11.28 2.37 6.07
C ALA A 132 -10.09 2.71 6.98
N GLU A 133 -8.94 3.13 6.42
CA GLU A 133 -7.73 3.49 7.20
C GLU A 133 -7.99 4.64 8.18
N PHE A 134 -8.73 5.67 7.75
CA PHE A 134 -8.96 6.90 8.52
C PHE A 134 -10.42 7.10 8.96
N ALA A 135 -11.36 6.35 8.38
CA ALA A 135 -12.75 6.40 8.82
C ALA A 135 -12.92 5.86 10.26
N ILE A 136 -14.00 6.32 10.91
CA ILE A 136 -14.39 5.91 12.27
C ILE A 136 -15.85 5.45 12.31
N GLY A 137 -16.20 4.64 13.32
CA GLY A 137 -17.57 4.16 13.55
C GLY A 137 -18.16 3.43 12.34
N ASP A 138 -19.42 3.72 12.03
CA ASP A 138 -20.17 3.04 10.96
C ASP A 138 -19.54 3.22 9.58
N ARG A 139 -18.92 4.39 9.30
CA ARG A 139 -18.25 4.64 8.02
C ARG A 139 -17.04 3.74 7.82
N ARG A 140 -16.30 3.45 8.89
CA ARG A 140 -15.18 2.51 8.86
C ARG A 140 -15.66 1.11 8.52
N LYS A 141 -16.74 0.69 9.19
CA LYS A 141 -17.35 -0.63 8.98
C LYS A 141 -17.84 -0.80 7.54
N ASP A 142 -18.62 0.16 7.03
CA ASP A 142 -19.12 0.14 5.65
C ASP A 142 -17.98 0.08 4.62
N SER A 143 -16.93 0.89 4.83
CA SER A 143 -15.76 0.88 3.94
C SER A 143 -15.00 -0.47 4.00
N ALA A 144 -14.85 -1.05 5.18
CA ALA A 144 -14.21 -2.35 5.34
C ALA A 144 -15.04 -3.48 4.71
N ASP A 145 -16.36 -3.48 4.88
CA ASP A 145 -17.26 -4.48 4.31
C ASP A 145 -17.23 -4.43 2.77
N LYS A 146 -17.30 -3.23 2.19
CA LYS A 146 -17.19 -3.02 0.73
C LYS A 146 -15.81 -3.41 0.18
N SER A 147 -14.74 -3.12 0.92
CA SER A 147 -13.39 -3.57 0.58
C SER A 147 -13.29 -5.09 0.53
N LEU A 148 -13.83 -5.76 1.57
CA LEU A 148 -13.86 -7.22 1.66
C LEU A 148 -14.66 -7.85 0.52
N GLU A 149 -15.84 -7.30 0.20
CA GLU A 149 -16.66 -7.75 -0.93
C GLU A 149 -15.91 -7.65 -2.26
N ALA A 150 -15.28 -6.50 -2.52
CA ALA A 150 -14.54 -6.26 -3.75
C ALA A 150 -13.33 -7.20 -3.89
N TYR A 151 -12.55 -7.41 -2.83
CA TYR A 151 -11.44 -8.36 -2.85
C TYR A 151 -11.90 -9.80 -3.05
N LYS A 152 -12.99 -10.23 -2.40
CA LYS A 152 -13.57 -11.56 -2.61
C LYS A 152 -14.01 -11.75 -4.07
N ALA A 153 -14.73 -10.78 -4.64
CA ALA A 153 -15.13 -10.82 -6.04
C ALA A 153 -13.91 -10.94 -6.97
N ALA A 154 -12.84 -10.19 -6.71
CA ALA A 154 -11.59 -10.31 -7.46
C ALA A 154 -10.94 -11.71 -7.29
N THR A 155 -10.95 -12.28 -6.08
CA THR A 155 -10.33 -13.58 -5.79
C THR A 155 -11.05 -14.72 -6.52
N GLU A 156 -12.38 -14.70 -6.56
CA GLU A 156 -13.15 -15.72 -7.26
C GLU A 156 -12.83 -15.75 -8.76
N VAL A 157 -12.80 -14.58 -9.41
CA VAL A 157 -12.43 -14.48 -10.83
C VAL A 157 -10.96 -14.88 -11.04
N ALA A 158 -10.05 -14.45 -10.16
CA ALA A 158 -8.63 -14.75 -10.29
C ALA A 158 -8.33 -16.25 -10.16
N ARG A 159 -9.07 -16.96 -9.31
CA ARG A 159 -8.93 -18.42 -9.13
C ARG A 159 -9.30 -19.20 -10.38
N THR A 160 -10.29 -18.73 -11.15
CA THR A 160 -10.78 -19.43 -12.34
C THR A 160 -10.10 -18.99 -13.62
N GLU A 161 -9.69 -17.72 -13.73
CA GLU A 161 -9.23 -17.14 -14.99
C GLU A 161 -7.73 -16.83 -15.05
N LEU A 162 -6.99 -16.82 -13.91
CA LEU A 162 -5.57 -16.46 -13.87
C LEU A 162 -4.72 -17.55 -13.18
N PRO A 163 -3.54 -17.92 -13.73
CA PRO A 163 -2.66 -18.87 -13.06
C PRO A 163 -2.14 -18.31 -11.72
N PRO A 164 -1.76 -19.16 -10.74
CA PRO A 164 -1.25 -18.72 -9.43
C PRO A 164 -0.05 -17.78 -9.51
N THR A 165 0.77 -17.93 -10.54
CA THR A 165 1.94 -17.08 -10.83
C THR A 165 1.58 -15.75 -11.47
N HIS A 166 0.32 -15.52 -11.88
CA HIS A 166 -0.07 -14.30 -12.58
C HIS A 166 0.14 -13.06 -11.69
N PRO A 167 0.86 -12.02 -12.15
CA PRO A 167 1.14 -10.84 -11.32
C PRO A 167 -0.09 -10.12 -10.76
N ILE A 168 -1.19 -10.04 -11.52
CA ILE A 168 -2.48 -9.49 -11.02
C ILE A 168 -3.03 -10.31 -9.86
N ARG A 169 -2.95 -11.64 -9.92
CA ARG A 169 -3.45 -12.55 -8.87
C ARG A 169 -2.57 -12.49 -7.63
N LEU A 170 -1.25 -12.47 -7.80
CA LEU A 170 -0.29 -12.27 -6.71
C LEU A 170 -0.47 -10.91 -6.04
N GLY A 171 -0.60 -9.84 -6.82
CA GLY A 171 -0.82 -8.48 -6.31
C GLY A 171 -2.17 -8.34 -5.58
N LEU A 172 -3.20 -9.06 -6.02
CA LEU A 172 -4.47 -9.17 -5.29
C LEU A 172 -4.27 -9.84 -3.93
N ALA A 173 -3.62 -11.02 -3.88
CA ALA A 173 -3.39 -11.75 -2.64
C ALA A 173 -2.55 -10.92 -1.64
N LEU A 174 -1.56 -10.19 -2.14
CA LEU A 174 -0.74 -9.28 -1.34
C LEU A 174 -1.57 -8.16 -0.71
N ASN A 175 -2.39 -7.45 -1.48
CA ASN A 175 -3.18 -6.35 -0.95
C ASN A 175 -4.31 -6.85 -0.03
N PHE A 176 -4.87 -8.03 -0.34
CA PHE A 176 -5.92 -8.61 0.49
C PHE A 176 -5.38 -9.16 1.81
N SER A 177 -4.16 -9.71 1.85
CA SER A 177 -3.53 -10.08 3.14
C SER A 177 -3.24 -8.85 4.01
N VAL A 178 -2.74 -7.76 3.41
CA VAL A 178 -2.59 -6.48 4.13
C VAL A 178 -3.93 -5.96 4.65
N PHE A 179 -5.02 -6.11 3.90
CA PHE A 179 -6.36 -5.75 4.38
C PHE A 179 -6.79 -6.57 5.60
N TYR A 180 -6.61 -7.90 5.59
CA TYR A 180 -6.90 -8.73 6.76
C TYR A 180 -6.08 -8.30 7.98
N TYR A 181 -4.80 -8.00 7.78
CA TYR A 181 -3.90 -7.59 8.84
C TYR A 181 -4.25 -6.20 9.41
N GLU A 182 -4.25 -5.17 8.56
CA GLU A 182 -4.33 -3.77 8.99
C GLU A 182 -5.76 -3.26 9.25
N ILE A 183 -6.76 -3.79 8.54
CA ILE A 183 -8.14 -3.27 8.62
C ILE A 183 -9.02 -4.17 9.49
N LEU A 184 -8.97 -5.49 9.25
CA LEU A 184 -9.79 -6.45 9.99
C LEU A 184 -9.14 -6.93 11.29
N ASN A 185 -7.86 -6.63 11.51
CA ASN A 185 -7.11 -7.11 12.67
C ASN A 185 -7.19 -8.64 12.81
N ALA A 186 -7.05 -9.33 11.68
CA ALA A 186 -7.11 -10.78 11.52
C ALA A 186 -5.74 -11.30 11.00
N PRO A 187 -4.70 -11.33 11.85
CA PRO A 187 -3.33 -11.65 11.44
C PRO A 187 -3.18 -13.11 10.96
N ASP A 188 -3.90 -14.05 11.57
CA ASP A 188 -3.87 -15.46 11.18
C ASP A 188 -4.34 -15.64 9.72
N GLU A 189 -5.46 -15.01 9.37
CA GLU A 189 -6.04 -15.02 8.03
C GLU A 189 -5.13 -14.31 7.02
N ALA A 190 -4.52 -13.20 7.41
CA ALA A 190 -3.54 -12.49 6.57
C ALA A 190 -2.33 -13.37 6.24
N CYS A 191 -1.74 -14.00 7.26
CA CYS A 191 -0.61 -14.92 7.11
C CYS A 191 -0.99 -16.15 6.30
N HIS A 192 -2.16 -16.74 6.54
CA HIS A 192 -2.67 -17.88 5.79
C HIS A 192 -2.81 -17.55 4.30
N LEU A 193 -3.46 -16.43 3.97
CA LEU A 193 -3.66 -16.00 2.59
C LEU A 193 -2.34 -15.70 1.88
N ALA A 194 -1.43 -14.97 2.54
CA ALA A 194 -0.13 -14.63 1.95
C ALA A 194 0.74 -15.86 1.72
N LYS A 195 0.75 -16.80 2.68
CA LYS A 195 1.49 -18.06 2.57
C LYS A 195 0.92 -18.95 1.48
N GLN A 196 -0.40 -19.12 1.42
CA GLN A 196 -1.03 -19.91 0.36
C GLN A 196 -0.69 -19.37 -1.03
N ALA A 197 -0.81 -18.06 -1.24
CA ALA A 197 -0.48 -17.46 -2.54
C ALA A 197 0.99 -17.63 -2.92
N PHE A 198 1.90 -17.57 -1.94
CA PHE A 198 3.32 -17.80 -2.15
C PHE A 198 3.63 -19.26 -2.51
N ASP A 199 3.07 -20.21 -1.75
CA ASP A 199 3.28 -21.65 -1.95
C ASP A 199 2.66 -22.12 -3.30
N ASP A 200 1.45 -21.67 -3.63
CA ASP A 200 0.79 -21.95 -4.91
C ASP A 200 1.62 -21.44 -6.11
N ALA A 201 2.21 -20.24 -5.98
CA ALA A 201 3.04 -19.66 -7.03
C ALA A 201 4.39 -20.35 -7.17
N ILE A 202 5.00 -20.82 -6.07
CA ILE A 202 6.23 -21.62 -6.12
C ILE A 202 6.01 -22.90 -6.92
N ALA A 203 4.87 -23.57 -6.72
CA ALA A 203 4.58 -24.86 -7.36
C ALA A 203 4.55 -24.79 -8.90
N GLU A 204 4.28 -23.60 -9.46
CA GLU A 204 4.17 -23.38 -10.91
C GLU A 204 5.23 -22.41 -11.46
N LEU A 205 6.20 -21.99 -10.64
CA LEU A 205 7.15 -20.93 -11.00
C LEU A 205 8.05 -21.30 -12.19
N ASP A 206 8.41 -22.58 -12.30
CA ASP A 206 9.28 -23.12 -13.37
C ASP A 206 8.64 -23.07 -14.76
N THR A 207 7.35 -22.76 -14.84
CA THR A 207 6.59 -22.69 -16.11
C THR A 207 6.62 -21.30 -16.76
N LEU A 208 7.16 -20.29 -16.07
CA LEU A 208 7.14 -18.89 -16.52
C LEU A 208 8.17 -18.58 -17.59
N SER A 209 7.83 -17.62 -18.47
CA SER A 209 8.80 -16.94 -19.33
C SER A 209 9.70 -16.00 -18.51
N GLU A 210 10.87 -15.63 -19.03
CA GLU A 210 11.81 -14.74 -18.32
C GLU A 210 11.19 -13.37 -17.96
N GLU A 211 10.31 -12.85 -18.82
CA GLU A 211 9.61 -11.59 -18.61
C GLU A 211 8.61 -11.70 -17.45
N SER A 212 7.74 -12.71 -17.46
CA SER A 212 6.76 -12.94 -16.40
C SER A 212 7.40 -13.38 -15.07
N TYR A 213 8.57 -14.02 -15.12
CA TYR A 213 9.31 -14.46 -13.95
C TYR A 213 9.76 -13.29 -13.07
N LYS A 214 10.32 -12.23 -13.68
CA LYS A 214 10.79 -11.04 -12.94
C LYS A 214 9.66 -10.36 -12.18
N ASP A 215 8.50 -10.25 -12.81
CA ASP A 215 7.34 -9.58 -12.24
C ASP A 215 6.73 -10.38 -11.09
N SER A 216 6.58 -11.69 -11.30
CA SER A 216 5.98 -12.60 -10.32
C SER A 216 6.86 -12.76 -9.09
N THR A 217 8.17 -13.00 -9.28
CA THR A 217 9.12 -13.20 -8.17
C THR A 217 9.26 -11.97 -7.28
N LEU A 218 9.13 -10.77 -7.84
CA LEU A 218 9.17 -9.55 -7.04
C LEU A 218 7.94 -9.41 -6.13
N ILE A 219 6.74 -9.74 -6.61
CA ILE A 219 5.53 -9.71 -5.78
C ILE A 219 5.60 -10.82 -4.72
N MET A 220 6.12 -12.00 -5.07
CA MET A 220 6.37 -13.08 -4.13
C MET A 220 7.35 -12.68 -3.03
N GLN A 221 8.40 -11.92 -3.35
CA GLN A 221 9.31 -11.38 -2.36
C GLN A 221 8.59 -10.46 -1.38
N LEU A 222 7.66 -9.62 -1.85
CA LEU A 222 6.89 -8.71 -1.01
C LEU A 222 5.90 -9.46 -0.09
N LEU A 223 5.29 -10.56 -0.57
CA LEU A 223 4.52 -11.48 0.27
C LEU A 223 5.39 -12.09 1.38
N ARG A 224 6.60 -12.54 1.04
CA ARG A 224 7.57 -13.10 2.00
C ARG A 224 8.03 -12.07 3.03
N ASP A 225 8.27 -10.83 2.61
CA ASP A 225 8.66 -9.74 3.49
C ASP A 225 7.56 -9.46 4.52
N ASN A 226 6.29 -9.40 4.08
CA ASN A 226 5.14 -9.24 4.98
C ASN A 226 5.01 -10.40 5.96
N LEU A 227 5.10 -11.66 5.49
CA LEU A 227 5.08 -12.83 6.36
C LEU A 227 6.18 -12.80 7.42
N THR A 228 7.40 -12.41 7.03
CA THR A 228 8.53 -12.30 7.95
C THR A 228 8.25 -11.23 9.02
N LEU A 229 7.71 -10.08 8.61
CA LEU A 229 7.39 -9.01 9.53
C LEU A 229 6.31 -9.43 10.54
N TRP A 230 5.19 -9.97 10.07
CA TRP A 230 4.04 -10.32 10.90
C TRP A 230 4.39 -11.45 11.89
N THR A 231 5.11 -12.47 11.46
CA THR A 231 5.54 -13.58 12.34
C THR A 231 6.64 -13.19 13.32
N SER A 232 7.49 -12.20 13.00
CA SER A 232 8.50 -11.69 13.94
C SER A 232 7.88 -10.90 15.09
N SER A 233 6.82 -10.13 14.83
CA SER A 233 6.11 -9.37 15.87
C SER A 233 5.32 -10.24 16.85
N GLU A 234 4.85 -11.42 16.41
CA GLU A 234 4.22 -12.42 17.26
C GLU A 234 5.22 -13.08 18.22
N ALA A 235 6.46 -13.30 17.79
CA ALA A 235 7.52 -13.85 18.64
C ALA A 235 7.93 -12.88 19.77
N GLU A 236 7.92 -11.57 19.51
CA GLU A 236 8.21 -10.54 20.51
C GLU A 236 7.06 -10.33 21.51
N THR A 237 5.81 -10.40 21.05
CA THR A 237 4.63 -10.33 21.94
C THR A 237 4.45 -11.58 22.79
N SER A 238 4.87 -12.75 22.28
CA SER A 238 4.84 -14.03 23.01
C SER A 238 5.93 -14.14 24.08
N THR A 239 7.07 -13.45 23.90
CA THR A 239 8.19 -13.46 24.86
C THR A 239 8.01 -12.43 25.99
N ALA A 240 7.18 -11.40 25.80
CA ALA A 240 6.80 -10.47 26.87
C ALA A 240 5.82 -11.08 27.91
N GLY A 241 5.21 -12.24 27.62
CA GLY A 241 4.29 -12.96 28.52
C GLY A 241 4.96 -13.95 29.50
N GLN A 242 6.29 -14.12 29.43
CA GLN A 242 7.06 -14.99 30.33
C GLN A 242 8.31 -14.27 30.85
N ALA A 243 8.11 -13.19 31.59
CA ALA A 243 9.15 -12.65 32.48
C ALA A 243 8.70 -12.87 33.93
N GLU A 244 9.19 -13.95 34.54
CA GLU A 244 9.11 -14.16 35.99
C GLU A 244 9.81 -13.01 36.73
N ALA A 245 9.23 -12.63 37.87
CA ALA A 245 9.64 -11.50 38.70
C ALA A 245 11.09 -11.61 39.22
N PRO A 246 11.77 -10.47 39.44
CA PRO A 246 13.20 -10.43 39.76
C PRO A 246 13.48 -10.74 41.23
N LYS A 247 14.58 -11.45 41.50
CA LYS A 247 15.21 -11.50 42.83
C LYS A 247 16.42 -10.58 42.88
N GLU A 248 16.38 -9.64 43.82
CA GLU A 248 17.48 -8.78 44.25
C GLU A 248 18.60 -9.58 44.94
N ASP A 249 19.86 -9.24 44.65
CA ASP A 249 20.85 -8.86 45.67
C ASP A 249 22.08 -8.19 45.00
N ALA A 250 22.52 -7.07 45.59
CA ALA A 250 23.59 -6.14 45.17
C ALA A 250 24.97 -6.56 45.79
N PRO A 251 26.12 -5.81 45.67
CA PRO A 251 26.33 -4.46 45.11
C PRO A 251 27.63 -4.16 44.31
N ALA A 252 27.54 -3.05 43.56
CA ALA A 252 28.50 -1.99 43.23
C ALA A 252 30.04 -2.23 43.16
N ALA A 253 30.63 -1.88 41.99
CA ALA A 253 31.92 -1.20 41.90
C ALA A 253 32.07 -0.45 40.54
N ALA A 254 32.43 0.83 40.61
CA ALA A 254 32.99 1.68 39.54
C ALA A 254 33.92 2.71 40.23
N PRO A 255 34.80 3.48 39.56
CA PRO A 255 35.02 3.61 38.11
C PRO A 255 36.52 3.55 37.70
N ALA A 256 36.80 3.54 36.39
CA ALA A 256 38.10 3.94 35.84
C ALA A 256 37.93 4.71 34.52
N GLU A 257 38.29 5.99 34.56
CA GLU A 257 38.69 6.87 33.44
C GLU A 257 39.95 6.29 32.76
N GLU A 258 40.35 6.47 31.49
CA GLU A 258 40.26 7.48 30.41
C GLU A 258 40.89 6.77 29.14
N PRO A 259 41.13 7.36 27.93
CA PRO A 259 40.92 8.73 27.46
C PRO A 259 40.18 8.86 26.11
N ALA A 260 39.92 10.14 25.77
CA ALA A 260 39.28 10.64 24.57
C ALA A 260 39.95 10.21 23.25
N ALA A 261 39.12 9.82 22.27
CA ALA A 261 39.48 9.74 20.86
C ALA A 261 38.51 10.58 20.02
N GLN A 262 39.08 11.19 19.00
CA GLN A 262 38.61 12.35 18.25
C GLN A 262 37.27 12.16 17.53
N ALA A 263 36.52 13.26 17.47
CA ALA A 263 35.33 13.43 16.66
C ALA A 263 35.71 13.46 15.18
N ASP A 264 35.16 12.53 14.41
CA ASP A 264 35.00 12.66 12.96
C ASP A 264 33.51 12.87 12.67
N GLU A 265 33.20 14.03 12.06
CA GLU A 265 31.87 14.37 11.57
C GLU A 265 31.42 13.38 10.49
N PRO A 266 30.22 12.76 10.57
CA PRO A 266 29.65 12.15 9.40
C PRO A 266 29.10 13.27 8.51
N LYS A 267 29.76 13.46 7.36
CA LYS A 267 29.25 14.24 6.23
C LYS A 267 27.78 13.86 5.97
N ALA A 268 26.95 14.89 5.80
CA ALA A 268 25.56 14.76 5.38
C ALA A 268 25.46 14.00 4.04
N GLU A 269 25.21 12.69 4.11
CA GLU A 269 24.63 11.95 3.00
C GLU A 269 23.19 12.42 2.85
N ARG A 270 22.99 13.30 1.85
CA ARG A 270 21.69 13.57 1.26
C ARG A 270 20.98 12.25 1.04
N THR A 271 19.74 12.16 1.51
CA THR A 271 18.79 11.10 1.20
C THR A 271 18.76 10.84 -0.31
N GLY A 272 19.58 9.89 -0.73
CA GLY A 272 19.48 9.25 -2.02
C GLY A 272 18.19 8.46 -2.00
N VAL A 273 17.14 9.05 -2.58
CA VAL A 273 16.14 8.26 -3.29
C VAL A 273 16.94 7.23 -4.07
N TYR A 274 16.78 5.95 -3.76
CA TYR A 274 17.38 4.88 -4.56
C TYR A 274 17.19 5.27 -6.02
N GLY A 275 18.30 5.45 -6.74
CA GLY A 275 18.27 5.65 -8.18
C GLY A 275 17.51 4.48 -8.75
N VAL A 276 16.24 4.70 -9.06
CA VAL A 276 15.40 3.69 -9.67
C VAL A 276 15.81 3.70 -11.12
N ASP A 277 16.77 2.85 -11.47
CA ASP A 277 17.03 2.51 -12.86
C ASP A 277 15.69 2.24 -13.53
N GLY A 278 15.46 2.87 -14.70
CA GLY A 278 14.19 2.92 -15.44
C GLY A 278 13.65 1.57 -15.96
N LYS A 279 13.98 0.47 -15.29
CA LYS A 279 13.58 -0.91 -15.56
C LYS A 279 13.01 -1.62 -14.32
N THR A 280 12.41 -0.88 -13.38
CA THR A 280 11.51 -1.53 -12.41
C THR A 280 10.28 -2.03 -13.16
N SER A 281 9.96 -3.32 -12.99
CA SER A 281 8.79 -3.95 -13.58
C SER A 281 7.53 -3.08 -13.48
N PHE A 282 6.91 -2.86 -14.63
CA PHE A 282 5.69 -2.11 -14.87
C PHE A 282 4.55 -2.47 -13.90
N LEU A 283 4.50 -3.72 -13.47
CA LEU A 283 3.49 -4.23 -12.55
C LEU A 283 3.69 -3.72 -11.12
N ILE A 284 4.92 -3.41 -10.68
CA ILE A 284 5.18 -2.78 -9.37
C ILE A 284 4.62 -1.35 -9.32
N LYS A 285 4.79 -0.61 -10.42
CA LYS A 285 4.26 0.75 -10.59
C LYS A 285 2.74 0.71 -10.55
N SER A 286 2.11 -0.27 -11.22
CA SER A 286 0.66 -0.43 -11.26
C SER A 286 -0.01 -1.07 -10.03
N PHE A 287 0.70 -1.92 -9.25
CA PHE A 287 0.07 -2.68 -8.15
C PHE A 287 0.04 -2.01 -6.79
N GLY A 288 0.61 -0.80 -6.64
CA GLY A 288 0.50 -0.07 -5.37
C GLY A 288 1.10 -0.83 -4.19
N ILE A 289 2.15 -1.63 -4.43
CA ILE A 289 2.66 -2.55 -3.42
C ILE A 289 3.29 -1.77 -2.27
N VAL A 290 2.59 -1.75 -1.14
CA VAL A 290 3.10 -1.27 0.12
C VAL A 290 3.94 -2.39 0.71
N SER A 291 5.26 -2.31 0.53
CA SER A 291 6.15 -2.93 1.51
C SER A 291 5.93 -2.17 2.81
N VAL A 292 5.69 -2.88 3.92
CA VAL A 292 5.55 -2.30 5.24
C VAL A 292 6.89 -1.63 5.60
N HIS A 293 7.07 -0.37 5.19
CA HIS A 293 8.26 0.37 5.54
C HIS A 293 8.23 0.67 7.02
N ARG A 294 9.25 0.14 7.68
CA ARG A 294 9.69 0.39 9.05
C ARG A 294 9.39 1.83 9.47
N GLN A 295 8.58 1.98 10.51
CA GLN A 295 8.61 3.16 11.36
C GLN A 295 10.02 3.26 11.96
N ALA A 296 10.92 3.98 11.30
CA ALA A 296 12.11 4.48 11.96
C ALA A 296 11.65 5.66 12.83
N PRO A 297 11.78 5.62 14.16
CA PRO A 297 11.54 6.80 14.98
C PRO A 297 12.53 7.87 14.53
N TRP A 298 12.01 9.03 14.16
CA TRP A 298 12.81 10.24 13.99
C TRP A 298 13.65 10.44 15.25
N LYS A 299 14.96 10.21 15.14
CA LYS A 299 15.92 10.56 16.19
C LYS A 299 16.33 12.02 16.00
N GLY A 300 16.02 12.82 17.03
CA GLY A 300 16.69 14.09 17.36
C GLY A 300 16.37 15.25 16.43
#